data_AF-A0A2N5GC62-F1
#
_entry.id   AF-A0A2N5GC62-F1
#
_cell.length_a   1.000
_cell.length_b   1.000
_cell.length_c   1.000
_cell.angle_alpha   90.00
_cell.angle_beta   90.00
_cell.angle_gamma   90.00
#
_symmetry.space_group_name_H-M   'P 1'
#
loop_
_entity.id
_entity.type
_entity.pdbx_description
1 polymer ?
#
loop_
_entity_poly.entity_id
_entity_poly.type
_entity_poly.pdbx_seq_one_letter_code
_entity_poly.pdbx_strand_id
1 'polypeptide(L)'
;MAKFYKWLLFISSYAPLYLLLALNNYKFDKTIIENYKEAISTTHKMTFWIVIISLFIISLITVYVLKHISLNQRRKFQGLKPINDSILSYIITYVVPLTVIDIDSVNSMVVNLVLFMIVGIIYVNNDLLYLNILLIFIGFRVYADNDDNKIITNIEKNELKELTNANMDMLYREVAKGVYLIRK
;
A
#
# COMPACT_ATOMS: atom_id res chain seq x y z
N MET A 1 19.15 0.60 6.84
CA MET A 1 17.93 1.30 7.30
C MET A 1 16.70 1.09 6.40
N ALA A 2 16.82 0.45 5.23
CA ALA A 2 15.78 0.45 4.19
C ALA A 2 14.70 -0.66 4.27
N LYS A 3 15.00 -1.88 4.77
CA LYS A 3 14.07 -3.02 4.63
C LYS A 3 12.77 -2.90 5.44
N PHE A 4 12.82 -2.32 6.64
CA PHE A 4 11.63 -2.18 7.50
C PHE A 4 10.58 -1.23 6.89
N TYR A 5 11.02 -0.07 6.40
CA TYR A 5 10.12 0.86 5.70
C TYR A 5 9.54 0.28 4.42
N LYS A 6 10.30 -0.56 3.71
CA LYS A 6 9.78 -1.30 2.56
C LYS A 6 8.62 -2.22 2.97
N TRP A 7 8.75 -2.96 4.07
CA TRP A 7 7.67 -3.79 4.59
C TRP A 7 6.46 -2.97 5.06
N LEU A 8 6.66 -1.82 5.70
CA LEU A 8 5.56 -0.92 6.07
C LEU A 8 4.80 -0.40 4.84
N LEU A 9 5.52 0.02 3.80
CA LEU A 9 4.92 0.45 2.53
C LEU A 9 4.15 -0.69 1.84
N PHE A 10 4.69 -1.91 1.87
CA PHE A 10 3.99 -3.10 1.39
C PHE A 10 2.70 -3.34 2.17
N ILE A 11 2.75 -3.41 3.51
CA ILE A 11 1.55 -3.57 4.35
C ILE A 11 0.52 -2.48 4.03
N SER A 12 0.97 -1.24 3.94
CA SER A 12 0.12 -0.10 3.60
C SER A 12 -0.56 -0.21 2.24
N SER A 13 0.13 -0.74 1.24
CA SER A 13 -0.43 -0.91 -0.10
C SER A 13 -1.57 -1.95 -0.16
N TYR A 14 -1.60 -2.90 0.77
CA TYR A 14 -2.65 -3.92 0.91
C TYR A 14 -3.85 -3.48 1.75
N ALA A 15 -3.90 -2.23 2.24
CA ALA A 15 -5.02 -1.74 3.03
C ALA A 15 -6.41 -1.92 2.41
N PRO A 16 -6.60 -1.76 1.07
CA PRO A 16 -7.89 -2.07 0.45
C PRO A 16 -8.29 -3.53 0.64
N LEU A 17 -7.34 -4.48 0.56
CA LEU A 17 -7.63 -5.89 0.83
C LEU A 17 -8.09 -6.09 2.27
N TYR A 18 -7.43 -5.48 3.25
CA TYR A 18 -7.85 -5.61 4.66
C TYR A 18 -9.28 -5.12 4.89
N LEU A 19 -9.64 -4.00 4.25
CA LEU A 19 -11.00 -3.50 4.26
C LEU A 19 -11.98 -4.47 3.58
N LEU A 20 -11.64 -4.99 2.40
CA LEU A 20 -12.48 -5.95 1.69
C LEU A 20 -12.69 -7.24 2.49
N LEU A 21 -11.64 -7.76 3.13
CA LEU A 21 -11.72 -8.93 3.99
C LEU A 21 -12.61 -8.68 5.21
N ALA A 22 -12.53 -7.50 5.82
CA ALA A 22 -13.43 -7.11 6.90
C ALA A 22 -14.89 -7.03 6.42
N LEU A 23 -15.15 -6.40 5.28
CA LEU A 23 -16.51 -6.27 4.72
C LEU A 23 -17.09 -7.62 4.31
N ASN A 24 -16.29 -8.51 3.71
CA ASN A 24 -16.73 -9.84 3.29
C ASN A 24 -17.14 -10.73 4.46
N ASN A 25 -16.53 -10.51 5.62
CA ASN A 25 -16.83 -11.26 6.85
C ASN A 25 -17.78 -10.53 7.80
N TYR A 26 -18.27 -9.35 7.41
CA TYR A 26 -19.26 -8.59 8.17
C TYR A 26 -20.68 -8.90 7.69
N LYS A 27 -21.56 -9.31 8.61
CA LYS A 27 -22.95 -9.65 8.27
C LYS A 27 -23.82 -8.41 8.39
N PHE A 28 -24.13 -7.79 7.24
CA PHE A 28 -24.92 -6.55 7.17
C PHE A 28 -26.37 -6.70 7.60
N ASP A 29 -26.90 -7.92 7.60
CA ASP A 29 -28.23 -8.30 8.10
C ASP A 29 -28.32 -8.34 9.63
N LYS A 30 -27.18 -8.40 10.32
CA LYS A 30 -27.11 -8.47 11.79
C LYS A 30 -26.85 -7.11 12.44
N THR A 31 -27.24 -6.99 13.71
CA THR A 31 -26.90 -5.83 14.52
C THR A 31 -25.39 -5.79 14.82
N ILE A 32 -24.87 -4.59 15.14
CA ILE A 32 -23.44 -4.40 15.49
C ILE A 32 -23.03 -5.31 16.66
N ILE A 33 -23.90 -5.48 17.66
CA ILE A 33 -23.63 -6.31 18.85
C ILE A 33 -23.50 -7.79 18.47
N GLU A 34 -24.35 -8.28 17.57
CA GLU A 34 -24.29 -9.67 17.10
C GLU A 34 -23.03 -9.94 16.28
N ASN A 35 -22.65 -9.01 15.40
CA ASN A 35 -21.39 -9.08 14.66
C ASN A 35 -20.18 -9.11 15.60
N TYR A 36 -20.18 -8.26 16.64
CA TYR A 36 -19.13 -8.26 17.65
C TYR A 36 -19.04 -9.60 18.39
N LYS A 37 -20.18 -10.16 18.83
CA LYS A 37 -20.24 -11.48 19.48
C LYS A 37 -19.72 -12.59 18.58
N GLU A 38 -20.07 -12.56 17.29
CA GLU A 38 -19.59 -13.54 16.31
C GLU A 38 -18.09 -13.41 16.06
N ALA A 39 -17.58 -12.18 15.97
CA ALA A 39 -16.16 -11.90 15.78
C ALA A 39 -15.27 -12.43 16.93
N ILE A 40 -15.79 -12.46 18.15
CA ILE A 40 -15.07 -12.97 19.33
C ILE A 40 -15.49 -14.40 19.74
N SER A 41 -16.36 -15.05 18.96
CA SER A 41 -16.94 -16.35 19.32
C SER A 41 -15.91 -17.47 19.41
N THR A 42 -14.86 -17.40 18.59
CA THR A 42 -13.75 -18.35 18.57
C THR A 42 -12.42 -17.62 18.61
N THR A 43 -11.39 -18.28 19.12
CA THR A 43 -10.03 -17.72 19.20
C THR A 43 -9.51 -17.30 17.82
N HIS A 44 -9.74 -18.13 16.78
CA HIS A 44 -9.24 -17.84 15.44
C HIS A 44 -9.95 -16.65 14.78
N LYS A 45 -11.28 -16.48 14.98
CA LYS A 45 -12.02 -15.30 14.49
C LYS A 45 -11.55 -14.04 15.19
N MET A 46 -11.35 -14.11 16.50
CA MET A 46 -10.83 -12.98 17.26
C MET A 46 -9.43 -12.59 16.77
N THR A 47 -8.54 -13.58 16.55
CA THR A 47 -7.21 -13.34 15.99
C THR A 47 -7.28 -12.71 14.60
N PHE A 48 -8.16 -13.21 13.71
CA PHE A 48 -8.36 -12.63 12.38
C PHE A 48 -8.71 -11.13 12.47
N TRP A 49 -9.72 -10.76 13.26
CA TRP A 49 -10.15 -9.37 13.39
C TRP A 49 -9.06 -8.46 13.99
N ILE A 50 -8.37 -8.93 15.03
CA ILE A 50 -7.24 -8.19 15.62
C ILE A 50 -6.14 -7.95 14.59
N VAL A 51 -5.78 -8.97 13.81
CA VAL A 51 -4.74 -8.88 12.77
C VAL A 51 -5.18 -7.92 11.66
N ILE A 52 -6.39 -8.06 11.12
CA ILE A 52 -6.88 -7.20 10.03
C ILE A 52 -6.98 -5.74 10.48
N ILE A 53 -7.52 -5.47 11.67
CA ILE A 53 -7.63 -4.10 12.20
C ILE A 53 -6.25 -3.51 12.47
N SER A 54 -5.33 -4.26 13.08
CA SER A 54 -3.97 -3.77 13.35
C SER A 54 -3.21 -3.48 12.06
N LEU A 55 -3.27 -4.35 11.05
CA LEU A 55 -2.67 -4.11 9.73
C LEU A 55 -3.26 -2.87 9.05
N PHE A 56 -4.57 -2.66 9.15
CA PHE A 56 -5.22 -1.47 8.61
C PHE A 56 -4.76 -0.19 9.32
N ILE A 57 -4.67 -0.19 10.66
CA ILE A 57 -4.15 0.95 11.42
C ILE A 57 -2.69 1.25 11.07
N ILE A 58 -1.83 0.22 11.00
CA ILE A 58 -0.43 0.35 10.57
C ILE A 58 -0.35 0.96 9.18
N SER A 59 -1.26 0.59 8.28
CA SER A 59 -1.35 1.13 6.92
C SER A 59 -1.62 2.63 6.92
N LEU A 60 -2.58 3.09 7.73
CA LEU A 60 -2.91 4.52 7.86
C LEU A 60 -1.75 5.31 8.49
N ILE A 61 -1.12 4.77 9.54
CA ILE A 61 0.06 5.39 10.17
C ILE A 61 1.20 5.51 9.16
N THR A 62 1.45 4.49 8.36
CA THR A 62 2.52 4.50 7.34
C THR A 62 2.30 5.63 6.33
N VAL A 63 1.07 5.79 5.82
CA VAL A 63 0.76 6.87 4.89
C VAL A 63 0.88 8.24 5.56
N TYR A 64 0.41 8.37 6.81
CA TYR A 64 0.56 9.59 7.58
C TYR A 64 2.04 9.99 7.74
N VAL A 65 2.89 9.04 8.15
CA VAL A 65 4.34 9.26 8.24
C VAL A 65 4.92 9.65 6.89
N LEU A 66 4.57 8.95 5.81
CA LEU A 66 5.04 9.26 4.46
C LEU A 66 4.66 10.68 4.03
N LYS A 67 3.45 11.13 4.36
CA LYS A 67 2.98 12.48 4.06
C LYS A 67 3.79 13.55 4.79
N HIS A 68 4.20 13.28 6.04
CA HIS A 68 4.88 14.25 6.91
C HIS A 68 6.42 14.12 6.93
N ILE A 69 6.98 13.10 6.30
CA ILE A 69 8.42 12.83 6.31
C ILE A 69 9.22 14.00 5.67
N SER A 70 10.33 14.43 6.27
CA SER A 70 11.10 15.55 5.71
C SER A 70 11.77 15.19 4.39
N LEU A 71 11.74 16.10 3.42
CA LEU A 71 12.45 15.99 2.15
C LEU A 71 13.81 16.67 2.30
N ASN A 72 14.88 15.87 2.34
CA ASN A 72 16.21 16.33 2.77
C ASN A 72 17.25 16.31 1.65
N GLN A 73 16.90 15.80 0.46
CA GLN A 73 17.82 15.66 -0.67
C GLN A 73 17.32 16.47 -1.86
N ARG A 74 18.20 16.83 -2.79
CA ARG A 74 17.87 17.58 -4.01
C ARG A 74 18.38 16.85 -5.24
N ARG A 75 17.52 16.65 -6.23
CA ARG A 75 17.87 16.02 -7.51
C ARG A 75 16.94 16.54 -8.61
N LYS A 76 17.43 16.54 -9.83
CA LYS A 76 16.64 16.78 -11.05
C LYS A 76 16.06 15.47 -11.55
N PHE A 77 14.78 15.48 -11.87
CA PHE A 77 14.11 14.35 -12.50
C PHE A 77 13.74 14.75 -13.93
N GLN A 78 13.85 13.81 -14.88
CA GLN A 78 13.63 14.09 -16.30
C GLN A 78 12.80 12.98 -16.95
N GLY A 79 12.01 13.35 -17.97
CA GLY A 79 11.28 12.38 -18.79
C GLY A 79 10.14 11.67 -18.05
N LEU A 80 9.45 12.36 -17.14
CA LEU A 80 8.41 11.76 -16.30
C LEU A 80 7.20 11.28 -17.08
N LYS A 81 6.93 9.96 -17.00
CA LYS A 81 5.79 9.29 -17.62
C LYS A 81 4.90 8.64 -16.56
N PRO A 82 3.56 8.81 -16.62
CA PRO A 82 2.66 8.21 -15.64
C PRO A 82 2.68 6.68 -15.75
N ILE A 83 2.59 6.00 -14.61
CA ILE A 83 2.45 4.54 -14.54
C ILE A 83 1.02 4.19 -14.12
N ASN A 84 0.18 3.80 -15.08
CA ASN A 84 -1.23 3.46 -14.82
C ASN A 84 -1.49 1.94 -14.88
N ASP A 85 -0.89 1.23 -15.83
CA ASP A 85 -1.26 -0.17 -16.15
C ASP A 85 -0.87 -1.17 -15.04
N SER A 86 0.16 -0.85 -14.26
CA SER A 86 0.63 -1.68 -13.15
C SER A 86 -0.35 -1.72 -11.97
N ILE A 87 -1.22 -0.72 -11.81
CA ILE A 87 -2.17 -0.63 -10.69
C ILE A 87 -3.34 -1.61 -10.86
N LEU A 88 -3.81 -1.81 -12.09
CA LEU A 88 -4.90 -2.75 -12.37
C LEU A 88 -4.49 -4.20 -12.10
N SER A 89 -3.32 -4.59 -12.61
CA SER A 89 -2.69 -5.89 -12.31
C SER A 89 -2.52 -6.10 -10.82
N TYR A 90 -2.32 -5.02 -10.06
CA TYR A 90 -2.17 -5.10 -8.62
C TYR A 90 -3.48 -5.46 -7.90
N ILE A 91 -4.60 -4.85 -8.29
CA ILE A 91 -5.92 -5.15 -7.72
C ILE A 91 -6.29 -6.62 -7.93
N ILE A 92 -5.89 -7.23 -9.06
CA ILE A 92 -6.15 -8.65 -9.33
C ILE A 92 -5.50 -9.55 -8.28
N THR A 93 -4.35 -9.17 -7.73
CA THR A 93 -3.68 -9.95 -6.66
C THR A 93 -4.50 -10.03 -5.37
N TYR A 94 -5.50 -9.17 -5.21
CA TYR A 94 -6.40 -9.18 -4.05
C TYR A 94 -7.54 -10.19 -4.19
N VAL A 95 -7.86 -10.61 -5.41
CA VAL A 95 -8.95 -11.55 -5.68
C VAL A 95 -8.69 -12.90 -5.04
N VAL A 96 -7.45 -13.39 -5.09
CA VAL A 96 -7.07 -14.69 -4.52
C VAL A 96 -7.29 -14.74 -3.00
N PRO A 97 -6.68 -13.87 -2.18
CA PRO A 97 -6.92 -13.90 -0.74
C PRO A 97 -8.38 -13.61 -0.38
N LEU A 98 -9.11 -12.81 -1.16
CA LEU A 98 -10.54 -12.53 -0.92
C LEU A 98 -11.43 -13.76 -1.15
N THR A 99 -11.07 -14.64 -2.09
CA THR A 99 -11.88 -15.81 -2.46
C THR A 99 -11.51 -17.06 -1.67
N VAL A 100 -10.24 -17.20 -1.27
CA VAL A 100 -9.71 -18.42 -0.65
C VAL A 100 -9.77 -18.36 0.88
N ILE A 101 -9.81 -17.18 1.49
CA ILE A 101 -9.81 -17.08 2.95
C ILE A 101 -11.17 -17.44 3.55
N ASP A 102 -11.18 -18.58 4.22
CA ASP A 102 -12.19 -18.98 5.18
C ASP A 102 -11.69 -18.69 6.60
N ILE A 103 -12.42 -17.85 7.35
CA ILE A 103 -12.08 -17.46 8.72
C ILE A 103 -12.50 -18.52 9.75
N ASP A 104 -13.35 -19.49 9.40
CA ASP A 104 -13.74 -20.60 10.28
C ASP A 104 -12.68 -21.71 10.29
N SER A 105 -11.72 -21.68 9.36
CA SER A 105 -10.67 -22.68 9.20
C SER A 105 -9.27 -22.12 9.50
N VAL A 106 -8.66 -22.62 10.57
CA VAL A 106 -7.27 -22.27 10.94
C VAL A 106 -6.29 -22.61 9.81
N ASN A 107 -6.49 -23.73 9.12
CA ASN A 107 -5.65 -24.14 7.99
C ASN A 107 -5.73 -23.10 6.86
N SER A 108 -6.93 -22.65 6.52
CA SER A 108 -7.14 -21.58 5.55
C SER A 108 -6.39 -20.30 5.95
N MET A 109 -6.51 -19.88 7.21
CA MET A 109 -5.81 -18.68 7.70
C MET A 109 -4.28 -18.81 7.58
N VAL A 110 -3.72 -19.97 7.93
CA VAL A 110 -2.26 -20.21 7.83
C VAL A 110 -1.79 -20.19 6.38
N VAL A 111 -2.53 -20.85 5.47
CA VAL A 111 -2.20 -20.85 4.04
C VAL A 111 -2.20 -19.42 3.47
N ASN A 112 -3.22 -18.63 3.79
CA ASN A 112 -3.32 -17.25 3.33
C ASN A 112 -2.25 -16.33 3.95
N LEU A 113 -1.86 -16.58 5.21
CA LEU A 113 -0.75 -15.86 5.84
C LEU A 113 0.59 -16.16 5.11
N VAL A 114 0.85 -17.42 4.80
CA VAL A 114 2.06 -17.81 4.04
C VAL A 114 2.03 -17.20 2.64
N LEU A 115 0.89 -17.22 1.95
CA LEU A 115 0.72 -16.58 0.66
C LEU A 115 1.02 -15.07 0.73
N PHE A 116 0.46 -14.38 1.73
CA PHE A 116 0.71 -12.95 1.96
C PHE A 116 2.21 -12.67 2.18
N MET A 117 2.91 -13.53 2.93
CA MET A 117 4.36 -13.40 3.14
C MET A 117 5.17 -13.62 1.86
N ILE A 118 4.81 -14.61 1.04
CA ILE A 118 5.47 -14.87 -0.26
C ILE A 118 5.32 -13.65 -1.17
N VAL A 119 4.09 -13.13 -1.28
CA VAL A 119 3.83 -11.93 -2.08
C VAL A 119 4.61 -10.74 -1.53
N GLY A 120 4.66 -10.57 -0.21
CA GLY A 120 5.47 -9.53 0.42
C GLY A 120 6.95 -9.60 0.10
N ILE A 121 7.54 -10.80 0.14
CA ILE A 121 8.95 -11.00 -0.23
C ILE A 121 9.18 -10.59 -1.68
N ILE A 122 8.32 -11.02 -2.61
CA ILE A 122 8.42 -10.65 -4.02
C ILE A 122 8.32 -9.12 -4.18
N TYR A 123 7.38 -8.47 -3.51
CA TYR A 123 7.16 -7.02 -3.62
C TYR A 123 8.32 -6.20 -3.07
N VAL A 124 8.82 -6.56 -1.89
CA VAL A 124 9.92 -5.86 -1.24
C VAL A 124 11.23 -6.04 -2.01
N ASN A 125 11.43 -7.20 -2.63
CA ASN A 125 12.61 -7.49 -3.44
C ASN A 125 12.59 -6.82 -4.82
N ASN A 126 11.41 -6.64 -5.42
CA ASN A 126 11.23 -6.00 -6.73
C ASN A 126 10.94 -4.49 -6.65
N ASP A 127 11.03 -3.88 -5.46
CA ASP A 127 10.79 -2.44 -5.25
C ASP A 127 9.43 -1.93 -5.78
N LEU A 128 8.42 -2.81 -5.83
CA LEU A 128 7.04 -2.54 -6.30
C LEU A 128 6.19 -1.69 -5.32
N LEU A 129 6.85 -1.08 -4.34
CA LEU A 129 6.24 -0.37 -3.21
C LEU A 129 5.57 0.95 -3.63
N TYR A 130 5.85 1.42 -4.84
CA TYR A 130 5.21 2.58 -5.45
C TYR A 130 3.73 2.32 -5.79
N LEU A 131 3.28 1.06 -5.89
CA LEU A 131 1.89 0.69 -6.19
C LEU A 131 0.95 0.82 -4.98
N ASN A 132 1.15 1.84 -4.14
CA ASN A 132 0.33 2.01 -2.94
C ASN A 132 -1.00 2.72 -3.27
N ILE A 133 -2.09 1.93 -3.32
CA ILE A 133 -3.44 2.42 -3.66
C ILE A 133 -3.94 3.46 -2.65
N LEU A 134 -3.59 3.37 -1.37
CA LEU A 134 -3.98 4.41 -0.40
C LEU A 134 -3.39 5.77 -0.75
N LEU A 135 -2.15 5.81 -1.26
CA LEU A 135 -1.53 7.06 -1.69
C LEU A 135 -2.31 7.69 -2.85
N ILE A 136 -2.81 6.86 -3.77
CA ILE A 136 -3.65 7.31 -4.89
C ILE A 136 -4.96 7.94 -4.38
N PHE A 137 -5.63 7.29 -3.42
CA PHE A 137 -6.84 7.85 -2.80
C PHE A 137 -6.58 9.20 -2.09
N ILE A 138 -5.37 9.43 -1.61
CA ILE A 138 -4.96 10.66 -0.92
C ILE A 138 -4.39 11.71 -1.91
N GLY A 139 -4.38 11.42 -3.20
CA GLY A 139 -4.03 12.36 -4.27
C GLY A 139 -2.59 12.28 -4.77
N PHE A 140 -1.81 11.30 -4.32
CA PHE A 140 -0.49 11.02 -4.91
C PHE A 140 -0.62 10.26 -6.24
N ARG A 141 0.32 10.50 -7.14
CA ARG A 141 0.44 9.85 -8.44
C ARG A 141 1.86 9.33 -8.60
N VAL A 142 2.02 8.31 -9.44
CA VAL A 142 3.32 7.68 -9.69
C VAL A 142 3.77 7.93 -11.12
N TYR A 143 5.02 8.33 -11.28
CA TYR A 143 5.69 8.52 -12.56
C TYR A 143 6.98 7.70 -12.63
N ALA A 144 7.37 7.25 -13.82
CA ALA A 144 8.72 6.76 -14.12
C ALA A 144 9.54 7.88 -14.75
N ASP A 145 10.80 8.02 -14.35
CA ASP A 145 11.78 8.82 -15.08
C ASP A 145 12.48 8.01 -16.19
N ASN A 146 13.40 8.64 -16.92
CA ASN A 146 14.15 7.99 -18.00
C ASN A 146 15.07 6.84 -17.53
N ASP A 147 15.46 6.82 -16.25
CA ASP A 147 16.31 5.79 -15.64
C ASP A 147 15.46 4.67 -15.00
N ASP A 148 14.15 4.65 -15.29
CA ASP A 148 13.13 3.78 -14.70
C ASP A 148 12.93 3.94 -13.17
N ASN A 149 13.44 5.02 -12.57
CA ASN A 149 13.13 5.33 -11.18
C ASN A 149 11.68 5.76 -11.05
N LYS A 150 11.06 5.39 -9.92
CA LYS A 150 9.66 5.64 -9.61
C LYS A 150 9.54 6.86 -8.71
N ILE A 151 8.65 7.78 -9.07
CA ILE A 151 8.45 9.04 -8.34
C ILE A 151 7.02 9.09 -7.87
N ILE A 152 6.84 9.13 -6.56
CA ILE A 152 5.57 9.29 -5.87
C ILE A 152 5.43 10.79 -5.58
N THR A 153 4.38 11.43 -6.11
CA THR A 153 4.18 12.87 -5.92
C THR A 153 2.72 13.28 -5.86
N ASN A 154 2.42 14.30 -5.05
CA ASN A 154 1.14 14.99 -5.03
C ASN A 154 1.13 16.29 -5.87
N ILE A 155 2.23 16.59 -6.57
CA ILE A 155 2.32 17.74 -7.47
C ILE A 155 1.45 17.48 -8.71
N GLU A 156 0.73 18.50 -9.16
CA GLU A 156 -0.09 18.39 -10.36
C GLU A 156 0.75 18.12 -11.61
N LYS A 157 0.17 17.39 -12.58
CA LYS A 157 0.89 16.97 -13.79
C LYS A 157 1.49 18.14 -14.58
N ASN A 158 0.80 19.28 -14.62
CA ASN A 158 1.26 20.46 -15.36
C ASN A 158 2.43 21.15 -14.64
N GLU A 159 2.27 21.40 -13.33
CA GLU A 159 3.32 21.95 -12.47
C GLU A 159 4.57 21.04 -12.49
N LEU A 160 4.39 19.73 -12.40
CA LEU A 160 5.49 18.77 -12.47
C LEU A 160 6.23 18.84 -13.82
N LYS A 161 5.51 18.99 -14.94
CA LYS A 161 6.11 19.16 -16.26
C LYS A 161 6.92 20.44 -16.35
N GLU A 162 6.41 21.55 -15.83
CA GLU A 162 7.11 22.83 -15.77
C GLU A 162 8.40 22.72 -14.98
N LEU A 163 8.36 22.11 -13.79
CA LEU A 163 9.53 21.87 -12.95
C LEU A 163 10.61 21.04 -13.68
N THR A 164 10.19 19.98 -14.38
CA THR A 164 11.12 19.14 -15.16
C THR A 164 11.67 19.83 -16.41
N ASN A 165 10.85 20.59 -17.15
CA ASN A 165 11.28 21.30 -18.36
C ASN A 165 12.23 22.46 -18.01
N ALA A 166 11.99 23.13 -16.87
CA ALA A 166 12.88 24.16 -16.33
C ALA A 166 14.16 23.59 -15.70
N ASN A 167 14.30 22.25 -15.66
CA ASN A 167 15.47 21.54 -15.12
C ASN A 167 15.82 21.98 -13.68
N MET A 168 14.78 22.22 -12.88
CA MET A 168 14.88 22.69 -11.49
C MET A 168 15.17 21.54 -10.52
N ASP A 169 15.94 21.84 -9.48
CA ASP A 169 16.19 20.89 -8.39
C ASP A 169 14.94 20.75 -7.52
N MET A 170 14.44 19.53 -7.42
CA MET A 170 13.31 19.20 -6.54
C MET A 170 13.82 18.60 -5.24
N LEU A 171 13.24 19.05 -4.13
CA LEU A 171 13.43 18.39 -2.84
C LEU A 171 12.78 17.01 -2.91
N TYR A 172 13.52 15.99 -2.49
CA TYR A 172 13.04 14.62 -2.51
C TYR A 172 13.50 13.84 -1.27
N ARG A 173 12.90 12.67 -1.10
CA ARG A 173 13.37 11.63 -0.19
C ARG A 173 13.30 10.28 -0.87
N GLU A 174 14.40 9.53 -0.83
CA GLU A 174 14.39 8.13 -1.24
C GLU A 174 13.68 7.27 -0.19
N VAL A 175 12.60 6.60 -0.58
CA VAL A 175 11.78 5.76 0.30
C VAL A 175 12.05 4.26 0.10
N ALA A 176 12.48 3.90 -1.10
CA ALA A 176 13.02 2.60 -1.46
C ALA A 176 14.04 2.80 -2.60
N LYS A 177 14.80 1.75 -2.94
CA LYS A 177 15.85 1.87 -3.96
C LYS A 177 15.20 2.25 -5.29
N GLY A 178 15.59 3.39 -5.87
CA GLY A 178 14.98 3.89 -7.10
C GLY A 178 13.52 4.34 -6.95
N VAL A 179 13.02 4.52 -5.72
CA VAL A 179 11.68 5.08 -5.44
C VAL A 179 11.82 6.36 -4.63
N TYR A 180 11.38 7.46 -5.21
CA TYR A 180 11.54 8.81 -4.67
C TYR A 180 10.20 9.44 -4.34
N LEU A 181 10.11 10.09 -3.19
CA LEU A 181 8.98 10.92 -2.79
C LEU A 181 9.30 12.39 -3.05
N ILE A 182 8.44 13.07 -3.79
CA ILE A 182 8.47 14.51 -4.03
C ILE A 182 7.12 15.08 -3.64
N ARG A 183 7.08 16.21 -2.96
CA ARG A 183 5.81 16.85 -2.57
C ARG A 183 5.87 18.36 -2.73
N LYS A 184 4.69 18.98 -2.86
CA LYS A 184 4.53 20.42 -2.79
C LYS A 184 4.87 20.96 -1.40
#